data_AF-A0A3D5VB24-F1
#
_entry.id   AF-A0A3D5VB24-F1
#
_cell.length_a   1.000
_cell.length_b   1.000
_cell.length_c   1.000
_cell.angle_alpha   90.00
_cell.angle_beta   90.00
_cell.angle_gamma   90.00
#
_symmetry.space_group_name_H-M   'P 1'
#
loop_
_entity.id
_entity.type
_entity.pdbx_description
1 polymer ?
#
loop_
_entity_poly.entity_id
_entity_poly.type
_entity_poly.pdbx_seq_one_letter_code
_entity_poly.pdbx_strand_id
1 'polypeptide(L)'
;MWKEIIDEELIVIHPDVKDKQDLFEGMVNHVYNRDYIRNKKKFLQALQDREEMANTELIPGIALPHARSNTAEKLFVCIILLKDGIDYGNEEMGPVKLVFFFGCPEKHNKEYLQLLAQSSRLLKNNEFRQKLLESRNKQDIIDILLQHDEQIEEGKEEDNYMMLLMLNEVENKSDVYSALVEVGISNASIVDSASLAQKIAYEMPVFAGLRLMSHHKSSNSILVICYLQNKKTADKLANLLKQYNIDLNKQGTGFIQLIKVEKVIGNFNEEIEM
;
A
#
# COMPACT_ATOMS: atom_id res chain seq x y z
N MET A 1 1.46 11.67 -3.85
CA MET A 1 1.85 11.74 -5.27
C MET A 1 0.78 12.45 -6.07
N TRP A 2 -0.45 11.92 -6.09
CA TRP A 2 -1.59 12.53 -6.77
C TRP A 2 -1.89 13.95 -6.27
N LYS A 3 -1.76 14.21 -4.94
CA LYS A 3 -1.89 15.54 -4.32
C LYS A 3 -1.05 16.64 -5.01
N GLU A 4 0.07 16.28 -5.62
CA GLU A 4 1.03 17.24 -6.22
C GLU A 4 0.85 17.41 -7.73
N ILE A 5 0.24 16.43 -8.43
CA ILE A 5 0.21 16.38 -9.90
C ILE A 5 -1.20 16.46 -10.49
N ILE A 6 -2.24 16.16 -9.69
CA ILE A 6 -3.61 16.19 -10.18
C ILE A 6 -4.08 17.62 -10.38
N ASP A 7 -4.80 17.84 -11.48
CA ASP A 7 -5.47 19.10 -11.79
C ASP A 7 -6.89 18.76 -12.25
N GLU A 8 -7.90 19.31 -11.58
CA GLU A 8 -9.31 19.13 -11.94
C GLU A 8 -9.61 19.58 -13.38
N GLU A 9 -8.88 20.59 -13.87
CA GLU A 9 -8.98 21.06 -15.24
C GLU A 9 -8.46 20.05 -16.27
N LEU A 10 -7.66 19.07 -15.84
CA LEU A 10 -7.16 17.97 -16.66
C LEU A 10 -7.94 16.67 -16.48
N ILE A 11 -9.13 16.73 -15.86
CA ILE A 11 -10.06 15.61 -15.83
C ILE A 11 -11.18 15.87 -16.81
N VAL A 12 -11.39 14.94 -17.75
CA VAL A 12 -12.40 15.03 -18.81
C VAL A 12 -13.31 13.81 -18.73
N ILE A 13 -14.60 14.05 -18.55
CA ILE A 13 -15.60 12.99 -18.42
C ILE A 13 -16.50 13.01 -19.64
N HIS A 14 -16.61 11.85 -20.26
CA HIS A 14 -17.47 11.55 -21.40
C HIS A 14 -17.32 12.57 -22.55
N PRO A 15 -16.09 12.84 -23.03
CA PRO A 15 -15.93 13.65 -24.23
C PRO A 15 -16.53 12.90 -25.43
N ASP A 16 -17.03 13.67 -26.40
CA ASP A 16 -17.46 13.14 -27.69
C ASP A 16 -16.20 12.86 -28.53
N VAL A 17 -15.77 11.60 -28.58
CA VAL A 17 -14.63 11.13 -29.37
C VAL A 17 -15.00 9.85 -30.10
N LYS A 18 -14.64 9.76 -31.38
CA LYS A 18 -15.07 8.66 -32.26
C LYS A 18 -14.06 7.52 -32.33
N ASP A 19 -12.78 7.88 -32.36
CA ASP A 19 -11.68 6.96 -32.57
C ASP A 19 -10.41 7.45 -31.85
N LYS A 20 -9.35 6.65 -31.96
CA LYS A 20 -8.06 6.94 -31.34
C LYS A 20 -7.44 8.25 -31.80
N GLN A 21 -7.58 8.61 -33.08
CA GLN A 21 -7.02 9.85 -33.61
C GLN A 21 -7.78 11.06 -33.06
N ASP A 22 -9.10 11.00 -33.04
CA ASP A 22 -9.97 12.04 -32.46
C ASP A 22 -9.69 12.22 -30.96
N LEU A 23 -9.49 11.13 -30.22
CA LEU A 23 -9.04 11.18 -28.83
C LEU A 23 -7.69 11.90 -28.69
N PHE A 24 -6.69 11.59 -29.53
CA PHE A 24 -5.36 12.20 -29.45
C PHE A 24 -5.42 13.71 -29.76
N GLU A 25 -6.14 14.09 -30.80
CA GLU A 25 -6.35 15.49 -31.14
C GLU A 25 -7.10 16.25 -30.05
N GLY A 26 -8.15 15.64 -29.48
CA GLY A 26 -8.93 16.18 -28.36
C GLY A 26 -8.09 16.38 -27.10
N MET A 27 -7.31 15.37 -26.71
CA MET A 27 -6.42 15.44 -25.55
C MET A 27 -5.36 16.55 -25.70
N VAL A 28 -4.70 16.63 -26.87
CA VAL A 28 -3.66 17.64 -27.13
C VAL A 28 -4.27 19.05 -27.18
N ASN A 29 -5.44 19.22 -27.79
CA ASN A 29 -6.19 20.48 -27.74
C ASN A 29 -6.50 20.91 -26.31
N HIS A 30 -6.99 19.97 -25.49
CA HIS A 30 -7.43 20.25 -24.12
C HIS A 30 -6.30 20.76 -23.23
N VAL A 31 -5.11 20.15 -23.35
CA VAL A 31 -3.92 20.56 -22.58
C VAL A 31 -3.24 21.81 -23.17
N TYR A 32 -3.33 22.03 -24.49
CA TYR A 32 -2.82 23.25 -25.14
C TYR A 32 -3.59 24.50 -24.68
N ASN A 33 -4.92 24.42 -24.63
CA ASN A 33 -5.78 25.54 -24.20
C ASN A 33 -5.62 25.92 -22.71
N ARG A 34 -4.81 25.17 -21.96
CA ARG A 34 -4.52 25.36 -20.53
C ARG A 34 -3.04 25.59 -20.27
N ASP A 35 -2.27 25.94 -21.31
CA ASP A 35 -0.85 26.29 -21.24
C ASP A 35 0.08 25.18 -20.70
N TYR A 36 -0.35 23.92 -20.73
CA TYR A 36 0.51 22.77 -20.39
C TYR A 36 1.54 22.48 -21.49
N ILE A 37 1.20 22.85 -22.73
CA ILE A 37 2.05 22.71 -23.91
C ILE A 37 1.98 23.98 -24.75
N ARG A 38 3.07 24.34 -25.42
CA ARG A 38 3.15 25.57 -26.25
C ARG A 38 2.98 25.36 -27.76
N ASN A 39 2.95 24.11 -28.23
CA ASN A 39 2.79 23.81 -29.67
C ASN A 39 2.02 22.51 -29.89
N LYS A 40 0.73 22.64 -30.21
CA LYS A 40 -0.19 21.52 -30.50
C LYS A 40 0.38 20.54 -31.52
N LYS A 41 0.79 21.03 -32.70
CA LYS A 41 1.20 20.18 -33.82
C LYS A 41 2.41 19.32 -33.47
N LYS A 42 3.43 19.93 -32.86
CA LYS A 42 4.65 19.22 -32.49
C LYS A 42 4.44 18.25 -31.33
N PHE A 43 3.57 18.58 -30.37
CA PHE A 43 3.25 17.66 -29.30
C PHE A 43 2.43 16.46 -29.81
N LEU A 44 1.42 16.70 -30.66
CA LEU A 44 0.62 15.63 -31.27
C LEU A 44 1.50 14.67 -32.07
N GLN A 45 2.43 15.19 -32.87
CA GLN A 45 3.39 14.35 -33.60
C GLN A 45 4.21 13.48 -32.63
N ALA A 46 4.77 14.07 -31.57
CA ALA A 46 5.54 13.31 -30.58
C ALA A 46 4.72 12.22 -29.86
N LEU A 47 3.43 12.46 -29.64
CA LEU A 47 2.51 11.47 -29.09
C LEU A 47 2.25 10.33 -30.09
N GLN A 48 1.99 10.66 -31.35
CA GLN A 48 1.77 9.68 -32.42
C GLN A 48 3.02 8.84 -32.69
N ASP A 49 4.18 9.47 -32.82
CA ASP A 49 5.47 8.78 -33.01
C ASP A 49 5.74 7.78 -31.88
N ARG A 50 5.37 8.14 -30.64
CA ARG A 50 5.49 7.22 -29.49
C ARG A 50 4.49 6.08 -29.60
N GLU A 51 3.25 6.36 -29.94
CA GLU A 51 2.19 5.35 -30.04
C GLU A 51 2.48 4.34 -31.16
N GLU A 52 3.04 4.78 -32.29
CA GLU A 52 3.42 3.92 -33.42
C GLU A 52 4.49 2.87 -33.07
N MET A 53 5.36 3.15 -32.09
CA MET A 53 6.35 2.17 -31.64
C MET A 53 5.69 0.93 -31.01
N ALA A 54 4.63 1.16 -30.23
CA ALA A 54 3.80 0.15 -29.61
C ALA A 54 2.60 0.84 -28.95
N ASN A 55 1.39 0.27 -29.17
CA ASN A 55 0.17 0.73 -28.52
C ASN A 55 0.37 0.85 -27.01
N THR A 56 -0.19 1.92 -26.43
CA THR A 56 -0.03 2.25 -25.01
C THR A 56 -1.14 1.68 -24.12
N GLU A 57 -1.89 0.71 -24.63
CA GLU A 57 -2.83 -0.09 -23.85
C GLU A 57 -2.07 -0.86 -22.77
N LEU A 58 -2.57 -0.78 -21.54
CA LEU A 58 -1.92 -1.42 -20.40
C LEU A 58 -2.54 -2.78 -20.08
N ILE A 59 -3.87 -2.79 -20.04
CA ILE A 59 -4.76 -3.90 -19.73
C ILE A 59 -6.11 -3.60 -20.41
N PRO A 60 -7.00 -4.59 -20.56
CA PRO A 60 -8.32 -4.36 -21.17
C PRO A 60 -9.05 -3.16 -20.55
N GLY A 61 -9.52 -2.26 -21.42
CA GLY A 61 -10.22 -1.04 -21.02
C GLY A 61 -9.35 0.16 -20.63
N ILE A 62 -8.02 0.03 -20.53
CA ILE A 62 -7.14 1.09 -20.01
C ILE A 62 -5.96 1.39 -20.94
N ALA A 63 -5.73 2.67 -21.24
CA ALA A 63 -4.55 3.14 -21.98
C ALA A 63 -3.78 4.24 -21.23
N LEU A 64 -2.46 4.27 -21.45
CA LEU A 64 -1.55 5.29 -20.90
C LEU A 64 -0.77 6.00 -22.02
N PRO A 65 -1.44 6.71 -22.95
CA PRO A 65 -0.77 7.49 -23.96
C PRO A 65 0.18 8.49 -23.30
N HIS A 66 1.37 8.64 -23.86
CA HIS A 66 2.37 9.51 -23.27
C HIS A 66 3.33 10.07 -24.30
N ALA A 67 3.76 11.31 -24.08
CA ALA A 67 4.73 11.95 -24.94
C ALA A 67 5.77 12.74 -24.13
N ARG A 68 7.02 12.63 -24.56
CA ARG A 68 8.09 13.53 -24.14
C ARG A 68 8.29 14.55 -25.25
N SER A 69 8.26 15.83 -24.91
CA SER A 69 8.39 16.89 -25.90
C SER A 69 9.01 18.14 -25.30
N ASN A 70 9.93 18.78 -26.01
CA ASN A 70 10.39 20.11 -25.66
C ASN A 70 9.32 21.21 -25.77
N THR A 71 8.07 20.87 -26.14
CA THR A 71 6.92 21.76 -26.14
C THR A 71 6.03 21.61 -24.91
N ALA A 72 6.30 20.62 -24.05
CA ALA A 72 5.70 20.53 -22.74
C ALA A 72 6.36 21.54 -21.80
N GLU A 73 5.56 22.31 -21.07
CA GLU A 73 6.06 23.30 -20.11
C GLU A 73 6.31 22.68 -18.73
N LYS A 74 5.47 21.71 -18.33
CA LYS A 74 5.57 20.96 -17.06
C LYS A 74 5.14 19.50 -17.24
N LEU A 75 5.51 18.65 -16.28
CA LEU A 75 4.96 17.30 -16.17
C LEU A 75 3.46 17.40 -15.85
N PHE A 76 2.63 16.62 -16.53
CA PHE A 76 1.20 16.56 -16.26
C PHE A 76 0.62 15.17 -16.51
N VAL A 77 -0.56 14.94 -15.92
CA VAL A 77 -1.46 13.84 -16.24
C VAL A 77 -2.84 14.41 -16.58
N CYS A 78 -3.43 13.95 -17.68
CA CYS A 78 -4.80 14.22 -18.07
C CYS A 78 -5.58 12.91 -18.00
N ILE A 79 -6.70 12.89 -17.27
CA ILE A 79 -7.48 11.70 -17.03
C ILE A 79 -8.78 11.81 -17.82
N ILE A 80 -9.06 10.83 -18.68
CA ILE A 80 -10.23 10.83 -19.54
C ILE A 80 -11.06 9.58 -19.26
N LEU A 81 -12.33 9.76 -18.90
CA LEU A 81 -13.29 8.69 -18.73
C LEU A 81 -14.28 8.66 -19.90
N LEU A 82 -14.13 7.68 -20.78
CA LEU A 82 -14.96 7.48 -21.97
C LEU A 82 -16.19 6.65 -21.60
N LYS A 83 -17.38 7.13 -21.99
CA LYS A 83 -18.66 6.50 -21.61
C LYS A 83 -18.79 5.09 -22.19
N ASP A 84 -18.67 4.99 -23.50
CA ASP A 84 -18.86 3.74 -24.24
C ASP A 84 -17.51 3.08 -24.58
N GLY A 85 -16.41 3.81 -24.36
CA GLY A 85 -15.06 3.44 -24.77
C GLY A 85 -14.83 3.65 -26.27
N ILE A 86 -13.57 3.48 -26.71
CA ILE A 86 -13.19 3.57 -28.12
C ILE A 86 -12.33 2.37 -28.51
N ASP A 87 -12.33 2.04 -29.80
CA ASP A 87 -11.29 1.19 -30.36
C ASP A 87 -9.94 1.92 -30.32
N TYR A 88 -8.97 1.28 -29.68
CA TYR A 88 -7.62 1.82 -29.48
C TYR A 88 -6.55 1.08 -30.30
N GLY A 89 -6.98 0.13 -31.14
CA GLY A 89 -6.14 -0.55 -32.13
C GLY A 89 -5.67 -1.96 -31.73
N ASN A 90 -6.17 -2.53 -30.62
CA ASN A 90 -5.93 -3.93 -30.26
C ASN A 90 -7.26 -4.65 -29.98
N GLU A 91 -7.70 -5.46 -30.93
CA GLU A 91 -8.98 -6.17 -30.87
C GLU A 91 -9.12 -7.08 -29.64
N GLU A 92 -8.02 -7.73 -29.20
CA GLU A 92 -8.00 -8.64 -28.05
C GLU A 92 -8.18 -7.91 -26.71
N MET A 93 -7.84 -6.62 -26.64
CA MET A 93 -7.92 -5.80 -25.43
C MET A 93 -9.29 -5.13 -25.27
N GLY A 94 -10.10 -5.13 -26.33
CA GLY A 94 -11.41 -4.49 -26.36
C GLY A 94 -11.35 -2.96 -26.25
N PRO A 95 -12.51 -2.30 -26.08
CA PRO A 95 -12.57 -0.85 -26.10
C PRO A 95 -11.93 -0.22 -24.85
N VAL A 96 -11.10 0.79 -25.04
CA VAL A 96 -10.50 1.58 -23.97
C VAL A 96 -11.55 2.54 -23.40
N LYS A 97 -11.74 2.52 -22.08
CA LYS A 97 -12.70 3.36 -21.35
C LYS A 97 -12.05 4.39 -20.45
N LEU A 98 -10.84 4.13 -19.95
CA LEU A 98 -10.14 5.06 -19.06
C LEU A 98 -8.72 5.28 -19.58
N VAL A 99 -8.37 6.56 -19.73
CA VAL A 99 -7.11 7.00 -20.33
C VAL A 99 -6.38 7.88 -19.34
N PHE A 100 -5.12 7.55 -19.07
CA PHE A 100 -4.19 8.42 -18.33
C PHE A 100 -3.15 8.95 -19.32
N PHE A 101 -3.35 10.16 -19.79
CA PHE A 101 -2.50 10.82 -20.77
C PHE A 101 -1.40 11.64 -20.10
N PHE A 102 -0.13 11.29 -20.35
CA PHE A 102 1.01 11.96 -19.73
C PHE A 102 1.78 12.83 -20.73
N GLY A 103 2.16 14.02 -20.28
CA GLY A 103 3.10 14.88 -21.00
C GLY A 103 4.23 15.34 -20.11
N CYS A 104 5.45 15.38 -20.66
CA CYS A 104 6.64 15.75 -19.90
C CYS A 104 7.67 16.51 -20.74
N PRO A 105 8.33 17.55 -20.20
CA PRO A 105 9.49 18.15 -20.83
C PRO A 105 10.65 17.14 -20.90
N GLU A 106 11.48 17.23 -21.94
CA GLU A 106 12.56 16.24 -22.17
C GLU A 106 13.55 16.07 -20.99
N LYS A 107 13.72 17.13 -20.19
CA LYS A 107 14.61 17.19 -19.01
C LYS A 107 14.12 16.44 -17.76
N HIS A 108 12.81 16.17 -17.61
CA HIS A 108 12.21 15.57 -16.40
C HIS A 108 12.04 14.04 -16.50
N ASN A 109 13.02 13.33 -17.05
CA ASN A 109 12.86 11.91 -17.41
C ASN A 109 12.62 10.99 -16.19
N LYS A 110 13.27 11.26 -15.04
CA LYS A 110 13.14 10.40 -13.85
C LYS A 110 11.76 10.50 -13.21
N GLU A 111 11.29 11.71 -12.95
CA GLU A 111 9.96 11.98 -12.34
C GLU A 111 8.85 11.41 -13.23
N TYR A 112 8.97 11.62 -14.54
CA TYR A 112 8.05 11.06 -15.52
C TYR A 112 7.96 9.53 -15.48
N LEU A 113 9.10 8.83 -15.54
CA LEU A 113 9.12 7.37 -15.50
C LEU A 113 8.58 6.83 -14.17
N GLN A 114 8.86 7.53 -13.06
CA GLN A 114 8.33 7.18 -11.74
C GLN A 114 6.81 7.32 -11.68
N LEU A 115 6.25 8.42 -12.20
CA LEU A 115 4.81 8.66 -12.24
C LEU A 115 4.11 7.63 -13.12
N LEU A 116 4.66 7.35 -14.31
CA LEU A 116 4.11 6.35 -15.23
C LEU A 116 4.09 4.95 -14.61
N ALA A 117 5.20 4.54 -13.96
CA ALA A 117 5.30 3.25 -13.30
C ALA A 117 4.34 3.12 -12.10
N GLN A 118 4.18 4.19 -11.31
CA GLN A 118 3.23 4.21 -10.19
C GLN A 118 1.78 4.13 -10.69
N SER A 119 1.43 4.93 -11.70
CA SER A 119 0.11 4.92 -12.34
C SER A 119 -0.20 3.55 -12.93
N SER A 120 0.76 2.93 -13.62
CA SER A 120 0.59 1.59 -14.20
C SER A 120 0.32 0.51 -13.14
N ARG A 121 1.07 0.51 -12.03
CA ARG A 121 0.82 -0.42 -10.92
C ARG A 121 -0.55 -0.22 -10.29
N LEU A 122 -0.92 1.04 -10.07
CA LEU A 122 -2.20 1.41 -9.48
C LEU A 122 -3.37 0.96 -10.35
N LEU A 123 -3.32 1.23 -11.66
CA LEU A 123 -4.39 0.87 -12.60
C LEU A 123 -4.53 -0.64 -12.81
N LYS A 124 -3.50 -1.44 -12.49
CA LYS A 124 -3.60 -2.91 -12.46
C LYS A 124 -4.43 -3.42 -11.28
N ASN A 125 -4.55 -2.67 -10.17
CA ASN A 125 -5.43 -3.03 -9.07
C ASN A 125 -6.90 -2.97 -9.54
N ASN A 126 -7.59 -4.11 -9.50
CA ASN A 126 -8.95 -4.24 -10.01
C ASN A 126 -9.95 -3.37 -9.22
N GLU A 127 -9.87 -3.37 -7.89
CA GLU A 127 -10.78 -2.59 -7.05
C GLU A 127 -10.64 -1.08 -7.33
N PHE A 128 -9.39 -0.60 -7.40
CA PHE A 128 -9.11 0.80 -7.68
C PHE A 128 -9.61 1.20 -9.07
N ARG A 129 -9.33 0.38 -10.08
CA ARG A 129 -9.76 0.62 -11.47
C ARG A 129 -11.29 0.66 -11.59
N GLN A 130 -12.01 -0.24 -10.92
CA GLN A 130 -13.48 -0.24 -10.98
C GLN A 130 -14.07 1.05 -10.38
N LYS A 131 -13.54 1.53 -9.25
CA LYS A 131 -13.97 2.81 -8.66
C LYS A 131 -13.82 3.98 -9.65
N LEU A 132 -12.71 4.03 -10.39
CA LEU A 132 -12.51 5.06 -11.42
C LEU A 132 -13.47 4.92 -12.60
N LEU A 133 -13.77 3.70 -13.04
CA LEU A 133 -14.72 3.45 -14.14
C LEU A 133 -16.17 3.78 -13.77
N GLU A 134 -16.52 3.70 -12.50
CA GLU A 134 -17.86 4.00 -11.97
C GLU A 134 -18.05 5.48 -11.59
N SER A 135 -16.99 6.29 -11.71
CA SER A 135 -17.02 7.72 -11.40
C SER A 135 -17.98 8.48 -12.31
N ARG A 136 -18.78 9.37 -11.73
CA ARG A 136 -19.83 10.14 -12.42
C ARG A 136 -19.43 11.57 -12.70
N ASN A 137 -18.49 12.09 -11.92
CA ASN A 137 -18.03 13.47 -11.99
C ASN A 137 -16.52 13.55 -11.67
N LYS A 138 -15.92 14.72 -11.89
CA LYS A 138 -14.48 14.92 -11.72
C LYS A 138 -14.04 14.74 -10.26
N GLN A 139 -14.89 15.15 -9.33
CA GLN A 139 -14.62 15.05 -7.90
C GLN A 139 -14.47 13.59 -7.46
N ASP A 140 -15.30 12.69 -7.98
CA ASP A 140 -15.19 11.25 -7.68
C ASP A 140 -13.78 10.73 -8.02
N ILE A 141 -13.24 11.08 -9.20
CA ILE A 141 -11.90 10.68 -9.64
C ILE A 141 -10.82 11.27 -8.73
N ILE A 142 -10.95 12.55 -8.38
CA ILE A 142 -10.02 13.23 -7.47
C ILE A 142 -10.02 12.54 -6.11
N ASP A 143 -11.19 12.31 -5.51
CA ASP A 143 -11.34 11.70 -4.20
C ASP A 143 -10.74 10.30 -4.18
N ILE A 144 -10.96 9.48 -5.22
CA ILE A 144 -10.37 8.14 -5.33
C ILE A 144 -8.84 8.21 -5.36
N LEU A 145 -8.27 9.14 -6.13
CA LEU A 145 -6.81 9.29 -6.26
C LEU A 145 -6.18 9.83 -4.97
N LEU A 146 -6.86 10.76 -4.29
CA LEU A 146 -6.41 11.33 -3.01
C LEU A 146 -6.52 10.32 -1.86
N GLN A 147 -7.61 9.55 -1.78
CA GLN A 147 -7.75 8.45 -0.81
C GLN A 147 -6.66 7.41 -0.99
N HIS A 148 -6.24 7.13 -2.21
CA HIS A 148 -5.11 6.24 -2.45
C HIS A 148 -3.78 6.84 -1.98
N ASP A 149 -3.57 8.15 -2.17
CA ASP A 149 -2.41 8.85 -1.59
C ASP A 149 -2.42 8.76 -0.06
N GLU A 150 -3.58 8.93 0.58
CA GLU A 150 -3.75 8.77 2.03
C GLU A 150 -3.48 7.33 2.50
N GLN A 151 -4.00 6.32 1.80
CA GLN A 151 -3.70 4.91 2.11
C GLN A 151 -2.23 4.54 1.91
N ILE A 152 -1.57 5.16 0.92
CA ILE A 152 -0.12 5.05 0.75
C ILE A 152 0.60 5.77 1.88
N GLU A 153 0.17 6.96 2.31
CA GLU A 153 0.77 7.69 3.43
C GLU A 153 0.60 6.93 4.76
N GLU A 154 -0.60 6.43 5.05
CA GLU A 154 -0.91 5.51 6.16
C GLU A 154 -0.16 4.18 6.06
N GLY A 155 0.23 3.77 4.84
CA GLY A 155 1.05 2.59 4.57
C GLY A 155 2.56 2.86 4.47
N LYS A 156 2.99 4.13 4.46
CA LYS A 156 4.38 4.61 4.35
C LYS A 156 4.95 5.15 5.66
N GLU A 157 4.12 5.37 6.68
CA GLU A 157 4.65 5.32 8.03
C GLU A 157 5.15 3.88 8.27
N GLU A 158 6.45 3.64 8.05
CA GLU A 158 7.22 2.69 8.86
C GLU A 158 7.16 3.22 10.30
N ASP A 159 5.99 3.10 10.91
CA ASP A 159 5.86 3.26 12.32
C ASP A 159 6.55 2.03 12.92
N ASN A 160 7.76 2.29 13.35
CA ASN A 160 8.56 1.35 14.06
C ASN A 160 7.94 1.15 15.44
N TYR A 161 7.63 -0.09 15.78
CA TYR A 161 7.10 -0.46 17.08
C TYR A 161 8.02 -1.47 17.75
N MET A 162 8.20 -1.31 19.05
CA MET A 162 8.63 -2.39 19.92
C MET A 162 7.36 -3.11 20.38
N MET A 163 7.22 -4.38 20.01
CA MET A 163 6.13 -5.23 20.46
C MET A 163 6.56 -5.99 21.72
N LEU A 164 5.70 -5.95 22.73
CA LEU A 164 5.76 -6.81 23.91
C LEU A 164 4.54 -7.74 23.88
N LEU A 165 4.78 -9.03 23.68
CA LEU A 165 3.76 -10.08 23.83
C LEU A 165 4.06 -10.83 25.12
N MET A 166 3.14 -10.77 26.09
CA MET A 166 3.17 -11.60 27.29
C MET A 166 2.07 -12.65 27.19
N LEU A 167 2.41 -13.92 27.41
CA LEU A 167 1.46 -15.02 27.50
C LEU A 167 1.64 -15.77 28.81
N ASN A 168 0.55 -16.09 29.50
CA ASN A 168 0.56 -16.87 30.74
C ASN A 168 0.04 -18.29 30.50
N GLU A 169 0.59 -19.26 31.23
CA GLU A 169 0.11 -20.64 31.25
C GLU A 169 0.01 -21.27 29.84
N VAL A 170 1.00 -20.99 28.99
CA VAL A 170 1.04 -21.52 27.61
C VAL A 170 1.25 -23.04 27.64
N GLU A 171 0.23 -23.79 27.23
CA GLU A 171 0.28 -25.26 27.17
C GLU A 171 1.30 -25.75 26.13
N ASN A 172 1.31 -25.13 24.94
CA ASN A 172 2.18 -25.52 23.85
C ASN A 172 2.95 -24.32 23.28
N LYS A 173 4.26 -24.28 23.56
CA LYS A 173 5.13 -23.20 23.09
C LYS A 173 5.38 -23.25 21.58
N SER A 174 5.28 -24.43 20.95
CA SER A 174 5.51 -24.55 19.50
C SER A 174 4.49 -23.75 18.71
N ASP A 175 3.28 -23.61 19.22
CA ASP A 175 2.20 -22.89 18.55
C ASP A 175 2.45 -21.38 18.58
N VAL A 176 3.02 -20.88 19.68
CA VAL A 176 3.48 -19.48 19.77
C VAL A 176 4.59 -19.22 18.74
N TYR A 177 5.58 -20.12 18.65
CA TYR A 177 6.69 -19.96 17.70
C TYR A 177 6.21 -20.05 16.24
N SER A 178 5.30 -20.97 15.95
CA SER A 178 4.68 -21.11 14.63
C SER A 178 3.93 -19.84 14.26
N ALA A 179 3.15 -19.29 15.20
CA ALA A 179 2.42 -18.04 14.99
C ALA A 179 3.35 -16.88 14.67
N LEU A 180 4.48 -16.75 15.38
CA LEU A 180 5.48 -15.70 15.13
C LEU A 180 6.08 -15.82 13.72
N VAL A 181 6.50 -17.03 13.33
CA VAL A 181 7.09 -17.28 12.01
C VAL A 181 6.09 -17.00 10.89
N GLU A 182 4.85 -17.46 11.02
CA GLU A 182 3.80 -17.25 10.01
C GLU A 182 3.45 -15.78 9.77
N VAL A 183 3.57 -14.92 10.78
CA VAL A 183 3.39 -13.47 10.62
C VAL A 183 4.67 -12.73 10.20
N GLY A 184 5.76 -13.46 9.94
CA GLY A 184 7.03 -12.91 9.50
C GLY A 184 7.92 -12.36 10.63
N ILE A 185 7.67 -12.74 11.89
CA ILE A 185 8.55 -12.41 13.02
C ILE A 185 9.57 -13.53 13.17
N SER A 186 10.74 -13.34 12.57
CA SER A 186 11.89 -14.24 12.69
C SER A 186 12.88 -13.81 13.77
N ASN A 187 13.00 -12.50 14.02
CA ASN A 187 13.93 -11.91 14.99
C ASN A 187 13.19 -11.40 16.23
N ALA A 188 12.98 -12.28 17.21
CA ALA A 188 12.39 -11.95 18.50
C ALA A 188 13.25 -12.45 19.67
N SER A 189 13.32 -11.66 20.73
CA SER A 189 13.85 -12.11 22.02
C SER A 189 12.73 -12.78 22.81
N ILE A 190 12.92 -14.06 23.16
CA ILE A 190 11.95 -14.86 23.91
C ILE A 190 12.52 -15.11 25.31
N VAL A 191 11.75 -14.74 26.33
CA VAL A 191 12.12 -14.90 27.75
C VAL A 191 11.08 -15.76 28.45
N ASP A 192 11.51 -16.92 28.91
CA ASP A 192 10.72 -17.76 29.82
C ASP A 192 10.85 -17.21 31.25
N SER A 193 9.71 -16.97 31.90
CA SER A 193 9.70 -16.42 33.26
C SER A 193 8.73 -17.15 34.18
N ALA A 194 9.01 -17.04 35.48
CA ALA A 194 8.17 -17.55 36.56
C ALA A 194 7.58 -16.37 37.33
N SER A 195 6.34 -16.50 37.78
CA SER A 195 5.72 -15.45 38.58
C SER A 195 6.43 -15.24 39.92
N LEU A 196 6.36 -14.02 40.44
CA LEU A 196 6.89 -13.69 41.76
C LEU A 196 6.25 -14.56 42.85
N ALA A 197 4.95 -14.83 42.75
CA ALA A 197 4.25 -15.70 43.69
C ALA A 197 4.85 -17.11 43.72
N GLN A 198 5.19 -17.67 42.54
CA GLN A 198 5.89 -18.94 42.44
C GLN A 198 7.29 -18.86 43.05
N LYS A 199 8.10 -17.86 42.70
CA LYS A 199 9.44 -17.70 43.29
C LYS A 199 9.38 -17.58 44.81
N ILE A 200 8.48 -16.76 45.34
CA ILE A 200 8.32 -16.60 46.79
C ILE A 200 7.87 -17.91 47.45
N ALA A 201 6.86 -18.59 46.88
CA ALA A 201 6.31 -19.81 47.46
C ALA A 201 7.30 -20.99 47.49
N TYR A 202 8.26 -21.03 46.56
CA TYR A 202 9.17 -22.17 46.39
C TYR A 202 10.65 -21.88 46.71
N GLU A 203 11.10 -20.63 46.63
CA GLU A 203 12.51 -20.24 46.87
C GLU A 203 12.72 -19.57 48.23
N MET A 204 11.65 -19.09 48.90
CA MET A 204 11.77 -18.35 50.17
C MET A 204 11.07 -19.08 51.35
N PRO A 205 11.84 -19.62 52.33
CA PRO A 205 11.30 -20.44 53.42
C PRO A 205 10.26 -19.77 54.34
N VAL A 206 10.32 -18.45 54.47
CA VAL A 206 9.45 -17.67 55.36
C VAL A 206 8.01 -17.59 54.85
N PHE A 207 7.81 -17.88 53.56
CA PHE A 207 6.55 -17.66 52.85
C PHE A 207 5.85 -18.97 52.48
N ALA A 208 6.15 -20.08 53.16
CA ALA A 208 5.52 -21.38 52.90
C ALA A 208 3.98 -21.36 52.98
N GLY A 209 3.39 -20.44 53.76
CA GLY A 209 1.93 -20.23 53.80
C GLY A 209 1.33 -19.73 52.47
N LEU A 210 2.10 -18.97 51.67
CA LEU A 210 1.68 -18.52 50.34
C LEU A 210 1.59 -19.68 49.34
N ARG A 211 2.31 -20.79 49.57
CA ARG A 211 2.18 -22.02 48.77
C ARG A 211 0.77 -22.62 48.87
N LEU A 212 0.10 -22.45 50.01
CA LEU A 212 -1.27 -22.92 50.25
C LEU A 212 -2.32 -21.96 49.66
N MET A 213 -2.02 -20.66 49.59
CA MET A 213 -2.89 -19.66 48.96
C MET A 213 -2.77 -19.63 47.43
N SER A 214 -1.62 -20.04 46.89
CA SER A 214 -1.38 -20.22 45.47
C SER A 214 -2.02 -21.51 44.94
N HIS A 215 -3.36 -21.57 44.94
CA HIS A 215 -4.10 -22.64 44.25
C HIS A 215 -4.01 -22.58 42.72
N HIS A 216 -3.43 -21.51 42.16
CA HIS A 216 -3.11 -21.45 40.74
C HIS A 216 -1.82 -22.23 40.45
N LYS A 217 -1.99 -23.26 39.61
CA LYS A 217 -0.93 -24.02 38.94
C LYS A 217 0.13 -23.05 38.39
N SER A 218 1.39 -23.45 38.47
CA SER A 218 2.56 -22.86 37.79
C SER A 218 2.24 -21.72 36.81
N SER A 219 2.35 -20.46 37.25
CA SER A 219 2.25 -19.32 36.33
C SER A 219 3.59 -19.07 35.66
N ASN A 220 3.98 -20.02 34.81
CA ASN A 220 5.02 -19.78 33.82
C ASN A 220 4.44 -18.82 32.77
N SER A 221 5.24 -17.84 32.36
CA SER A 221 4.87 -16.93 31.28
C SER A 221 5.98 -16.86 30.25
N ILE A 222 5.58 -16.51 29.04
CA ILE A 222 6.47 -16.26 27.91
C ILE A 222 6.37 -14.77 27.61
N LEU A 223 7.50 -14.08 27.62
CA LEU A 223 7.62 -12.72 27.13
C LEU A 223 8.35 -12.75 25.79
N VAL A 224 7.71 -12.27 24.74
CA VAL A 224 8.28 -12.09 23.42
C VAL A 224 8.46 -10.59 23.18
N ILE A 225 9.67 -10.20 22.84
CA ILE A 225 10.05 -8.82 22.53
C ILE A 225 10.57 -8.80 21.11
N CYS A 226 9.93 -8.03 20.22
CA CYS A 226 10.41 -7.88 18.86
C CYS A 226 10.17 -6.48 18.31
N TYR A 227 10.86 -6.17 17.21
CA TYR A 227 10.67 -4.96 16.46
C TYR A 227 9.71 -5.20 15.30
N LEU A 228 8.78 -4.28 15.06
CA LEU A 228 7.81 -4.34 13.96
C LEU A 228 7.88 -3.04 13.16
N GLN A 229 7.87 -3.15 11.84
CA GLN A 229 7.73 -2.00 10.93
C GLN A 229 6.26 -1.62 10.67
N ASN A 230 5.32 -2.42 11.16
CA ASN A 230 3.90 -2.24 10.91
C ASN A 230 3.05 -2.83 12.05
N LYS A 231 2.18 -2.00 12.66
CA LYS A 231 1.23 -2.44 13.70
C LYS A 231 0.29 -3.56 13.26
N LYS A 232 -0.03 -3.66 11.96
CA LYS A 232 -0.89 -4.73 11.41
C LYS A 232 -0.32 -6.12 11.64
N THR A 233 0.99 -6.27 11.80
CA THR A 233 1.61 -7.56 12.12
C THR A 233 1.16 -8.07 13.49
N ALA A 234 1.00 -7.18 14.47
CA ALA A 234 0.49 -7.53 15.79
C ALA A 234 -0.98 -7.98 15.75
N ASP A 235 -1.81 -7.31 14.93
CA ASP A 235 -3.21 -7.71 14.74
C ASP A 235 -3.32 -9.11 14.10
N LYS A 236 -2.48 -9.39 13.10
CA LYS A 236 -2.38 -10.73 12.48
C LYS A 236 -1.95 -11.78 13.51
N LEU A 237 -0.94 -11.46 14.33
CA LEU A 237 -0.45 -12.36 15.37
C LEU A 237 -1.53 -12.70 16.40
N ALA A 238 -2.28 -11.71 16.88
CA ALA A 238 -3.38 -11.92 17.82
C ALA A 238 -4.45 -12.87 17.26
N ASN A 239 -4.79 -12.70 15.97
CA ASN A 239 -5.75 -13.57 15.29
C ASN A 239 -5.23 -14.99 15.12
N LEU A 240 -3.95 -15.14 14.80
CA LEU A 240 -3.33 -16.44 14.59
C LEU A 240 -3.17 -17.21 15.92
N LEU A 241 -2.74 -16.53 16.99
CA LEU A 241 -2.73 -17.10 18.35
C LEU A 241 -4.11 -17.64 18.75
N LYS A 242 -5.18 -16.92 18.41
CA LYS A 242 -6.55 -17.38 18.66
C LYS A 242 -6.88 -18.68 17.92
N GLN A 243 -6.35 -18.90 16.71
CA GLN A 243 -6.51 -20.16 15.98
C GLN A 243 -5.78 -21.32 16.68
N TYR A 244 -4.68 -21.03 17.35
CA TYR A 244 -3.98 -21.98 18.23
C TYR A 244 -4.53 -22.02 19.66
N ASN A 245 -5.79 -21.62 19.86
CA ASN A 245 -6.48 -21.66 21.15
C ASN A 245 -5.89 -20.73 22.24
N ILE A 246 -5.08 -19.74 21.85
CA ILE A 246 -4.53 -18.69 22.72
C ILE A 246 -5.29 -17.37 22.44
N ASP A 247 -6.37 -17.13 23.18
CA ASP A 247 -7.23 -15.95 22.98
C ASP A 247 -6.90 -14.82 23.96
N LEU A 248 -6.24 -13.77 23.47
CA LEU A 248 -5.86 -12.59 24.27
C LEU A 248 -7.06 -11.80 24.83
N ASN A 249 -8.29 -12.04 24.35
CA ASN A 249 -9.49 -11.42 24.93
C ASN A 249 -9.97 -12.14 26.20
N LYS A 250 -9.45 -13.34 26.49
CA LYS A 250 -9.76 -14.06 27.73
C LYS A 250 -8.91 -13.52 28.87
N GLN A 251 -9.56 -13.26 30.00
CA GLN A 251 -8.88 -12.75 31.19
C GLN A 251 -7.78 -13.73 31.62
N GLY A 252 -6.58 -13.20 31.84
CA GLY A 252 -5.43 -13.96 32.31
C GLY A 252 -4.56 -14.59 31.23
N THR A 253 -5.01 -14.66 29.96
CA THR A 253 -4.22 -15.29 28.88
C THR A 253 -2.93 -14.53 28.57
N GLY A 254 -2.97 -13.19 28.55
CA GLY A 254 -1.81 -12.39 28.17
C GLY A 254 -2.19 -11.04 27.57
N PHE A 255 -1.22 -10.38 26.94
CA PHE A 255 -1.45 -9.15 26.17
C PHE A 255 -0.40 -8.98 25.06
N ILE A 256 -0.77 -8.19 24.04
CA ILE A 256 0.17 -7.56 23.13
C ILE A 256 0.14 -6.06 23.39
N GLN A 257 1.32 -5.47 23.57
CA GLN A 257 1.50 -4.03 23.69
C GLN A 257 2.46 -3.54 22.61
N LEU A 258 2.09 -2.45 21.94
CA LEU A 258 2.93 -1.76 20.97
C LEU A 258 3.43 -0.44 21.56
N ILE A 259 4.74 -0.23 21.49
CA ILE A 259 5.40 1.01 21.88
C ILE A 259 5.98 1.63 20.60
N LYS A 260 5.52 2.82 20.22
CA LYS A 260 6.07 3.54 19.06
C LYS A 260 7.54 3.90 19.33
N VAL A 261 8.41 3.58 18.39
CA VAL A 261 9.85 3.79 18.45
C VAL A 261 10.20 4.97 17.55
N GLU A 262 10.68 6.05 18.17
CA GLU A 262 11.08 7.26 17.45
C GLU A 262 12.41 7.08 16.71
N LYS A 263 13.35 6.35 17.31
CA LYS A 263 14.69 6.16 16.76
C LYS A 263 15.28 4.83 17.19
N VAL A 264 15.86 4.12 16.22
CA VAL A 264 16.73 2.95 16.43
C VAL A 264 18.14 3.30 15.96
N ILE A 265 19.15 2.87 16.72
CA ILE A 265 20.56 3.02 16.34
C ILE A 265 21.13 1.62 16.12
N GLY A 266 21.64 1.35 14.91
CA GLY A 266 22.06 0.02 14.46
C GLY A 266 21.11 -0.54 13.40
N ASN A 267 21.54 -1.62 12.73
CA ASN A 267 20.71 -2.30 11.73
C ASN A 267 20.10 -3.57 12.34
N PHE A 268 18.80 -3.75 12.21
CA PHE A 268 18.06 -4.94 12.66
C PHE A 268 17.76 -5.90 11.48
N ASN A 269 18.08 -5.52 10.25
CA ASN A 269 17.91 -6.36 9.07
C ASN A 269 18.97 -7.46 9.05
N GLU A 270 18.58 -8.64 9.50
CA GLU A 270 19.09 -9.88 8.96
C GLU A 270 17.89 -10.56 8.30
N GLU A 271 17.78 -10.42 6.97
CA GLU A 271 17.19 -11.48 6.17
C GLU A 271 17.91 -12.75 6.61
N ILE A 272 17.25 -13.60 7.39
CA ILE A 272 17.75 -14.94 7.64
C ILE A 272 17.65 -15.62 6.27
N GLU A 273 18.77 -15.66 5.53
CA GLU A 273 18.94 -16.61 4.43
C GLU A 273 18.73 -18.00 5.02
N MET A 274 17.50 -18.52 4.91
CA MET A 274 17.16 -19.91 5.18
C MET A 274 17.49 -20.79 3.97
#